data_AF-A0AAE3AF25-F1
#
_entry.id   AF-A0AAE3AF25-F1
#
_cell.length_a   1.000
_cell.length_b   1.000
_cell.length_c   1.000
_cell.angle_alpha   90.00
_cell.angle_beta   90.00
_cell.angle_gamma   90.00
#
_symmetry.space_group_name_H-M   'P 1'
#
loop_
_entity.id
_entity.type
_entity.pdbx_description
1 polymer ?
#
loop_
_entity_poly.entity_id
_entity_poly.type
_entity_poly.pdbx_seq_one_letter_code
_entity_poly.pdbx_strand_id
1 'polypeptide(L)'
;MWRKQNRKFSLYFRIMGLVMLIVGIGLIVDGIGNYVDQSRQKDWITTSATVTDVSSEEGSSSSLHNSHITYYIMTYEYVVDGKTYTGSTGRMSSPRLVGDTITVKYDPEMPEENTAILSPNTRDLVVLLILGTAIAVVGFFLSGGVELFRNLLRKKHTEEPKESVPKTDIGFDSTAIAKIPAKQWVPRLAAWLLAFVAVILFVKFFLTSGAADLDEFRNAAVATGYTAVDSTEDVRQRWGVGSMLIRSVSVHEDSLRLDFCRLDSADGCRRIYAAATLPITGEVTESNTAARQIYAVDSPTNFAAKIRSGRMMLYVYTTQEDKADVLAFLESVGYWGK
;
A
#
# COMPACT_ATOMS: atom_id res chain seq x y z
N MET A 1 41.85 -8.54 46.31
CA MET A 1 41.68 -7.45 45.32
C MET A 1 40.29 -7.53 44.69
N TRP A 2 39.22 -7.06 45.37
CA TRP A 2 37.83 -7.39 44.97
C TRP A 2 36.79 -6.30 45.33
N ARG A 3 37.13 -5.01 45.16
CA ARG A 3 36.26 -3.88 45.60
C ARG A 3 36.02 -2.76 44.58
N LYS A 4 36.54 -2.87 43.34
CA LYS A 4 36.38 -1.84 42.28
C LYS A 4 35.35 -2.18 41.19
N GLN A 5 34.88 -3.43 41.08
CA GLN A 5 34.05 -3.87 39.96
C GLN A 5 32.55 -3.49 40.10
N ASN A 6 32.00 -3.47 41.32
CA ASN A 6 30.56 -3.24 41.55
C ASN A 6 30.07 -1.80 41.31
N ARG A 7 30.96 -0.79 41.26
CA ARG A 7 30.55 0.62 41.02
C ARG A 7 30.03 0.84 39.59
N LYS A 8 30.63 0.19 38.59
CA LYS A 8 30.18 0.30 37.18
C LYS A 8 28.81 -0.37 36.97
N PHE A 9 28.58 -1.50 37.63
CA PHE A 9 27.32 -2.24 37.56
C PHE A 9 26.14 -1.41 38.10
N SER A 10 26.29 -0.81 39.28
CA SER A 10 25.27 0.09 39.86
C SER A 10 24.99 1.33 39.00
N LEU A 11 26.01 1.93 38.39
CA LEU A 11 25.83 3.06 37.48
C LEU A 11 25.07 2.67 36.21
N TYR A 12 25.36 1.50 35.65
CA TYR A 12 24.68 0.98 34.46
C TYR A 12 23.17 0.78 34.68
N PHE A 13 22.77 0.15 35.79
CA PHE A 13 21.34 0.01 36.13
C PHE A 13 20.65 1.36 36.35
N ARG A 14 21.35 2.35 36.91
CA ARG A 14 20.78 3.70 37.11
C ARG A 14 20.55 4.45 35.81
N ILE A 15 21.51 4.37 34.88
CA ILE A 15 21.36 4.97 33.53
C ILE A 15 20.26 4.24 32.75
N MET A 16 20.25 2.90 32.78
CA MET A 16 19.20 2.10 32.14
C MET A 16 17.80 2.45 32.68
N GLY A 17 17.65 2.58 34.01
CA GLY A 17 16.39 2.99 34.62
C GLY A 17 15.95 4.39 34.19
N LEU A 18 16.87 5.34 34.05
CA LEU A 18 16.54 6.69 33.58
C LEU A 18 16.15 6.70 32.08
N VAL A 19 16.79 5.89 31.25
CA VAL A 19 16.38 5.69 29.85
C VAL A 19 14.98 5.06 29.77
N MET A 20 14.71 4.01 30.55
CA MET A 20 13.37 3.41 30.64
C MET A 20 12.31 4.42 31.12
N LEU A 21 12.63 5.26 32.10
CA LEU A 21 11.72 6.31 32.57
C LEU A 21 11.35 7.29 31.45
N ILE A 22 12.34 7.76 30.69
CA ILE A 22 12.11 8.67 29.54
C ILE A 22 11.27 7.98 28.45
N VAL A 23 11.58 6.72 28.11
CA VAL A 23 10.82 5.95 27.12
C VAL A 23 9.37 5.73 27.57
N GLY A 24 9.15 5.36 28.84
CA GLY A 24 7.81 5.16 29.40
C GLY A 24 6.96 6.43 29.39
N ILE A 25 7.57 7.58 29.73
CA ILE A 25 6.91 8.90 29.63
C ILE A 25 6.63 9.26 28.17
N GLY A 26 7.56 9.00 27.25
CA GLY A 26 7.37 9.23 25.81
C GLY A 26 6.17 8.46 25.24
N LEU A 27 6.02 7.19 25.59
CA LEU A 27 4.87 6.36 25.19
C LEU A 27 3.54 6.89 25.74
N ILE A 28 3.53 7.43 26.97
CA ILE A 28 2.34 8.05 27.56
C ILE A 28 1.98 9.35 26.81
N VAL A 29 2.97 10.20 26.50
CA VAL A 29 2.75 11.46 25.76
C VAL A 29 2.25 11.20 24.35
N ASP A 30 2.82 10.22 23.64
CA ASP A 30 2.39 9.82 22.30
C ASP A 30 0.95 9.27 22.32
N GLY A 31 0.63 8.38 23.27
CA GLY A 31 -0.73 7.88 23.46
C GLY A 31 -1.75 8.98 23.77
N ILE A 32 -1.39 9.94 24.62
CA ILE A 32 -2.25 11.10 24.95
C ILE A 32 -2.42 12.02 23.74
N GLY A 33 -1.35 12.30 22.98
CA GLY A 33 -1.43 13.14 21.77
C GLY A 33 -2.38 12.55 20.74
N ASN A 34 -2.18 11.27 20.40
CA ASN A 34 -3.07 10.54 19.50
C ASN A 34 -4.53 10.51 19.98
N TYR A 35 -4.78 10.50 21.29
CA TYR A 35 -6.13 10.60 21.86
C TYR A 35 -6.70 12.02 21.84
N VAL A 36 -5.89 13.06 22.07
CA VAL A 36 -6.35 14.46 22.04
C VAL A 36 -6.84 14.83 20.64
N ASP A 37 -6.13 14.42 19.60
CA ASP A 37 -6.55 14.66 18.21
C ASP A 37 -7.82 13.87 17.86
N GLN A 38 -7.98 12.64 18.38
CA GLN A 38 -9.24 11.88 18.27
C GLN A 38 -10.38 12.46 19.12
N SER A 39 -10.08 13.13 20.24
CA SER A 39 -11.08 13.75 21.12
C SER A 39 -11.70 15.02 20.53
N ARG A 40 -11.06 15.65 19.53
CA ARG A 40 -11.67 16.74 18.75
C ARG A 40 -12.84 16.25 17.89
N GLN A 41 -12.83 14.97 17.50
CA GLN A 41 -13.87 14.34 16.69
C GLN A 41 -15.06 13.83 17.51
N LYS A 42 -15.19 14.22 18.79
CA LYS A 42 -16.23 13.70 19.69
C LYS A 42 -17.62 14.25 19.34
N ASP A 43 -17.68 15.52 18.92
CA ASP A 43 -18.92 16.23 18.61
C ASP A 43 -19.20 16.27 17.09
N TRP A 44 -18.40 15.55 16.30
CA TRP A 44 -18.57 15.40 14.85
C TRP A 44 -19.83 14.60 14.51
N ILE A 45 -20.60 15.09 13.54
CA ILE A 45 -21.89 14.51 13.14
C ILE A 45 -21.66 13.37 12.15
N THR A 46 -22.34 12.23 12.36
CA THR A 46 -22.34 11.12 11.38
C THR A 46 -23.35 11.36 10.27
N THR A 47 -22.94 11.15 9.03
CA THR A 47 -23.84 11.18 7.85
C THR A 47 -23.54 10.01 6.90
N SER A 48 -24.46 9.77 5.97
CA SER A 48 -24.27 8.86 4.85
C SER A 48 -23.54 9.57 3.71
N ALA A 49 -22.47 8.96 3.21
CA ALA A 49 -21.76 9.37 2.02
C ALA A 49 -21.85 8.28 0.94
N THR A 50 -21.80 8.68 -0.32
CA THR A 50 -21.75 7.77 -1.48
C THR A 50 -20.32 7.72 -2.00
N VAL A 51 -19.81 6.52 -2.28
CA VAL A 51 -18.49 6.37 -2.93
C VAL A 51 -18.57 6.88 -4.36
N THR A 52 -17.70 7.83 -4.71
CA THR A 52 -17.63 8.43 -6.05
C THR A 52 -16.42 7.97 -6.84
N ASP A 53 -15.32 7.62 -6.18
CA ASP A 53 -14.15 7.03 -6.83
C ASP A 53 -13.39 6.05 -5.94
N VAL A 54 -12.67 5.12 -6.55
CA VAL A 54 -11.75 4.20 -5.88
C VAL A 54 -10.48 4.05 -6.72
N SER A 55 -9.33 4.10 -6.08
CA SER A 55 -8.01 3.88 -6.68
C SER A 55 -7.13 3.05 -5.74
N SER A 56 -5.95 2.65 -6.19
CA SER A 56 -4.99 1.89 -5.40
C SER A 56 -3.54 2.37 -5.53
N GLU A 57 -2.80 2.18 -4.43
CA GLU A 57 -1.41 2.56 -4.27
C GLU A 57 -0.59 1.29 -3.94
N GLU A 58 0.43 0.99 -4.74
CA GLU A 58 1.36 -0.10 -4.44
C GLU A 58 2.47 0.40 -3.50
N GLY A 59 2.56 -0.17 -2.29
CA GLY A 59 3.59 0.11 -1.29
C GLY A 59 4.51 -1.08 -1.04
N SER A 60 5.73 -0.79 -0.59
CA SER A 60 6.68 -1.79 -0.09
C SER A 60 6.62 -1.87 1.44
N SER A 61 6.52 -3.08 1.99
CA SER A 61 6.70 -3.27 3.44
C SER A 61 8.19 -3.16 3.80
N SER A 62 8.54 -2.41 4.84
CA SER A 62 9.91 -2.35 5.37
C SER A 62 10.28 -3.57 6.24
N SER A 63 9.56 -4.69 6.10
CA SER A 63 9.79 -5.91 6.88
C SER A 63 10.84 -6.81 6.22
N LEU A 64 11.33 -7.81 6.97
CA LEU A 64 12.40 -8.73 6.53
C LEU A 64 11.99 -9.63 5.35
N HIS A 65 10.75 -9.55 4.88
CA HIS A 65 10.30 -10.04 3.58
C HIS A 65 9.74 -8.86 2.78
N ASN A 66 10.27 -8.66 1.58
CA ASN A 66 9.83 -7.61 0.65
C ASN A 66 8.44 -7.96 0.06
N SER A 67 7.40 -7.83 0.87
CA SER A 67 6.02 -8.04 0.47
C SER A 67 5.46 -6.78 -0.18
N HIS A 68 4.94 -6.93 -1.39
CA HIS A 68 4.15 -5.91 -2.08
C HIS A 68 2.78 -5.83 -1.41
N ILE A 69 2.42 -4.65 -0.89
CA ILE A 69 1.13 -4.39 -0.29
C ILE A 69 0.40 -3.39 -1.19
N THR A 70 -0.79 -3.76 -1.68
CA THR A 70 -1.69 -2.83 -2.35
C THR A 70 -2.62 -2.22 -1.32
N TYR A 71 -2.61 -0.90 -1.23
CA TYR A 71 -3.57 -0.12 -0.47
C TYR A 71 -4.62 0.45 -1.40
N TYR A 72 -5.84 0.65 -0.91
CA TYR A 72 -6.94 1.26 -1.65
C TYR A 72 -7.28 2.61 -1.02
N ILE A 73 -7.57 3.60 -1.87
CA ILE A 73 -7.95 4.95 -1.50
C ILE A 73 -9.31 5.21 -2.13
N MET A 74 -10.28 5.58 -1.30
CA MET A 74 -11.67 5.76 -1.69
C MET A 74 -12.08 7.22 -1.51
N THR A 75 -12.63 7.81 -2.56
CA THR A 75 -13.24 9.14 -2.56
C THR A 75 -14.75 9.01 -2.41
N TYR A 76 -15.36 9.89 -1.63
CA TYR A 76 -16.80 9.86 -1.34
C TYR A 76 -17.38 11.26 -1.24
N GLU A 77 -18.68 11.37 -1.48
CA GLU A 77 -19.44 12.62 -1.38
C GLU A 77 -20.62 12.49 -0.43
N TYR A 78 -20.92 13.56 0.31
CA TYR A 78 -22.09 13.68 1.19
C TYR A 78 -22.66 15.09 1.13
N VAL A 79 -23.92 15.24 1.53
CA VAL A 79 -24.62 16.53 1.50
C VAL A 79 -24.89 17.01 2.92
N VAL A 80 -24.53 18.27 3.19
CA VAL A 80 -24.85 19.01 4.42
C VAL A 80 -25.50 20.33 4.02
N ASP A 81 -26.69 20.62 4.54
CA ASP A 81 -27.46 21.84 4.26
C ASP A 81 -27.59 22.21 2.76
N GLY A 82 -27.74 21.18 1.92
CA GLY A 82 -27.87 21.33 0.46
C GLY A 82 -26.56 21.60 -0.31
N LYS A 83 -25.41 21.55 0.37
CA LYS A 83 -24.07 21.61 -0.25
C LYS A 83 -23.43 20.23 -0.26
N THR A 84 -22.81 19.86 -1.38
CA THR A 84 -22.00 18.63 -1.49
C THR A 84 -20.59 18.89 -0.98
N TYR A 85 -20.09 17.96 -0.16
CA TYR A 85 -18.73 17.91 0.36
C TYR A 85 -18.08 16.60 -0.06
N THR A 86 -16.78 16.65 -0.35
CA THR A 86 -16.00 15.50 -0.79
C THR A 86 -14.98 15.12 0.27
N GLY A 87 -14.79 13.82 0.50
CA GLY A 87 -13.79 13.27 1.40
C GLY A 87 -13.01 12.14 0.74
N SER A 88 -11.87 11.79 1.34
CA SER A 88 -11.05 10.65 0.92
C SER A 88 -10.64 9.83 2.14
N THR A 89 -10.52 8.52 2.00
CA THR A 89 -9.96 7.67 3.05
C THR A 89 -8.43 7.70 3.04
N GLY A 90 -7.84 7.36 4.20
CA GLY A 90 -6.47 6.84 4.22
C GLY A 90 -6.37 5.46 3.54
N ARG A 91 -5.16 4.88 3.58
CA ARG A 91 -4.84 3.57 3.01
C ARG A 91 -5.70 2.44 3.61
N MET A 92 -6.58 1.86 2.80
CA MET A 92 -7.41 0.69 3.15
C MET A 92 -6.81 -0.61 2.60
N SER A 93 -7.09 -1.75 3.25
CA SER A 93 -6.61 -3.09 2.81
C SER A 93 -7.53 -3.80 1.83
N SER A 94 -8.74 -3.27 1.60
CA SER A 94 -9.73 -3.76 0.65
C SER A 94 -10.48 -2.59 0.02
N PRO A 95 -10.81 -2.65 -1.28
CA PRO A 95 -11.61 -1.65 -1.96
C PRO A 95 -13.07 -1.73 -1.54
N ARG A 96 -13.82 -0.66 -1.84
CA ARG A 96 -15.28 -0.64 -1.96
C ARG A 96 -15.66 -0.48 -3.44
N LEU A 97 -16.96 -0.48 -3.76
CA LEU A 97 -17.44 -0.14 -5.10
C LEU A 97 -17.94 1.30 -5.14
N VAL A 98 -17.78 1.95 -6.29
CA VAL A 98 -18.44 3.22 -6.61
C VAL A 98 -19.96 3.02 -6.55
N GLY A 99 -20.65 3.92 -5.88
CA GLY A 99 -22.07 3.80 -5.54
C GLY A 99 -22.35 3.16 -4.16
N ASP A 100 -21.37 2.54 -3.50
CA ASP A 100 -21.55 2.05 -2.12
C ASP A 100 -21.95 3.20 -1.18
N THR A 101 -22.87 2.93 -0.26
CA THR A 101 -23.19 3.86 0.84
C THR A 101 -22.29 3.56 2.03
N ILE A 102 -21.63 4.59 2.55
CA ILE A 102 -20.71 4.51 3.68
C ILE A 102 -21.17 5.48 4.77
N THR A 103 -20.81 5.24 6.02
CA THR A 103 -20.99 6.24 7.08
C THR A 103 -19.69 7.00 7.27
N VAL A 104 -19.78 8.32 7.35
CA VAL A 104 -18.65 9.23 7.62
C VAL A 104 -19.01 10.15 8.76
N LYS A 105 -17.99 10.79 9.35
CA LYS A 105 -18.13 11.88 10.30
C LYS A 105 -17.60 13.16 9.68
N TYR A 106 -18.21 14.30 9.99
CA TYR A 106 -17.72 15.61 9.61
C TYR A 106 -17.84 16.61 10.77
N ASP A 107 -17.02 17.65 10.75
CA ASP A 107 -17.14 18.77 11.68
C ASP A 107 -18.34 19.66 11.32
N PRO A 108 -19.33 19.86 12.21
CA PRO A 108 -20.50 20.68 11.88
C PRO A 108 -20.19 22.17 11.68
N GLU A 109 -19.10 22.70 12.24
CA GLU A 109 -18.68 24.08 12.04
C GLU A 109 -17.83 24.22 10.76
N MET A 110 -17.12 23.17 10.37
CA MET A 110 -16.30 23.12 9.15
C MET A 110 -16.49 21.81 8.36
N PRO A 111 -17.61 21.63 7.61
CA PRO A 111 -17.94 20.34 6.98
C PRO A 111 -16.99 19.85 5.88
N GLU A 112 -15.92 20.59 5.58
CA GLU A 112 -14.78 20.11 4.77
C GLU A 112 -13.87 19.16 5.57
N GLU A 113 -13.77 19.30 6.90
CA GLU A 113 -13.08 18.33 7.75
C GLU A 113 -13.96 17.11 8.00
N ASN A 114 -13.50 15.95 7.54
CA ASN A 114 -14.27 14.71 7.59
C ASN A 114 -13.40 13.44 7.65
N THR A 115 -14.01 12.33 8.06
CA THR A 115 -13.35 11.02 8.13
C THR A 115 -14.32 9.85 8.02
N ALA A 116 -13.89 8.78 7.36
CA ALA A 116 -14.56 7.48 7.38
C ALA A 116 -14.19 6.63 8.62
N ILE A 117 -13.34 7.13 9.53
CA ILE A 117 -12.94 6.42 10.76
C ILE A 117 -14.00 6.68 11.85
N LEU A 118 -14.91 5.72 12.03
CA LEU A 118 -16.08 5.88 12.88
C LEU A 118 -15.83 5.80 14.40
N SER A 119 -14.67 5.30 14.83
CA SER A 119 -14.34 5.12 16.25
C SER A 119 -12.90 5.53 16.56
N PRO A 120 -12.66 6.34 17.60
CA PRO A 120 -11.35 6.48 18.21
C PRO A 120 -10.79 5.10 18.59
N ASN A 121 -9.51 4.83 18.31
CA ASN A 121 -8.87 3.61 18.78
C ASN A 121 -8.44 3.77 20.25
N THR A 122 -9.43 3.77 21.15
CA THR A 122 -9.24 3.83 22.60
C THR A 122 -8.38 2.68 23.13
N ARG A 123 -8.28 1.58 22.38
CA ARG A 123 -7.45 0.43 22.73
C ARG A 123 -5.96 0.77 22.67
N ASP A 124 -5.52 1.53 21.67
CA ASP A 124 -4.11 1.92 21.52
C ASP A 124 -3.69 2.90 22.63
N LEU A 125 -4.55 3.89 22.96
CA LEU A 125 -4.34 4.75 24.13
C LEU A 125 -4.17 3.90 25.41
N VAL A 126 -5.11 3.00 25.67
CA VAL A 126 -5.10 2.18 26.91
C VAL A 126 -3.86 1.28 26.96
N VAL A 127 -3.45 0.69 25.83
CA VAL A 127 -2.23 -0.13 25.74
C VAL A 127 -0.97 0.73 25.98
N LEU A 128 -0.85 1.88 25.31
CA LEU A 128 0.29 2.80 25.48
C LEU A 128 0.37 3.37 26.90
N LEU A 129 -0.77 3.70 27.52
CA LEU A 129 -0.85 4.17 28.90
C LEU A 129 -0.39 3.09 29.89
N ILE A 130 -0.91 1.86 29.77
CA ILE A 130 -0.55 0.74 30.66
C ILE A 130 0.94 0.38 30.48
N LEU A 131 1.40 0.22 29.25
CA LEU A 131 2.77 -0.17 28.94
C LEU A 131 3.77 0.92 29.32
N GLY A 132 3.51 2.17 28.95
CA GLY A 132 4.33 3.32 29.29
C GLY A 132 4.42 3.52 30.81
N THR A 133 3.31 3.37 31.54
CA THR A 133 3.30 3.45 33.01
C THR A 133 4.11 2.32 33.64
N ALA A 134 3.96 1.08 33.18
CA ALA A 134 4.74 -0.05 33.70
C ALA A 134 6.25 0.14 33.49
N ILE A 135 6.65 0.57 32.29
CA ILE A 135 8.05 0.86 31.94
C ILE A 135 8.59 2.05 32.79
N ALA A 136 7.80 3.12 32.95
CA ALA A 136 8.17 4.29 33.75
C ALA A 136 8.36 3.93 35.24
N VAL A 137 7.47 3.11 35.82
CA VAL A 137 7.59 2.65 37.21
C VAL A 137 8.86 1.82 37.40
N VAL A 138 9.14 0.85 36.52
CA VAL A 138 10.38 0.05 36.56
C VAL A 138 11.62 0.95 36.41
N GLY A 139 11.58 1.90 35.49
CA GLY A 139 12.66 2.88 35.29
C GLY A 139 12.90 3.77 36.53
N PHE A 140 11.83 4.22 37.19
CA PHE A 140 11.91 5.01 38.42
C PHE A 140 12.57 4.25 39.58
N PHE A 141 12.26 2.96 39.74
CA PHE A 141 12.93 2.14 40.76
C PHE A 141 14.40 1.85 40.41
N LEU A 142 14.70 1.48 39.17
CA LEU A 142 16.07 1.15 38.73
C LEU A 142 17.02 2.36 38.68
N SER A 143 16.50 3.55 38.36
CA SER A 143 17.27 4.81 38.36
C SER A 143 17.72 5.26 39.76
N GLY A 144 17.20 4.65 40.82
CA GLY A 144 17.32 5.18 42.18
C GLY A 144 16.41 6.38 42.43
N GLY A 145 15.34 6.54 41.64
CA GLY A 145 14.36 7.62 41.77
C GLY A 145 13.77 7.73 43.17
N VAL A 146 13.66 6.63 43.93
CA VAL A 146 13.27 6.62 45.35
C VAL A 146 14.27 7.37 46.24
N GLU A 147 15.58 7.18 46.01
CA GLU A 147 16.64 7.90 46.73
C GLU A 147 16.71 9.36 46.31
N LEU A 148 16.45 9.64 45.02
CA LEU A 148 16.41 10.98 44.45
C LEU A 148 15.19 11.78 44.95
N PHE A 149 14.02 11.15 45.08
CA PHE A 149 12.80 11.73 45.63
C PHE A 149 12.93 12.00 47.14
N ARG A 150 13.49 11.04 47.90
CA ARG A 150 13.89 11.26 49.31
C ARG A 150 14.90 12.41 49.43
N ASN A 151 15.88 12.50 48.52
CA ASN A 151 16.85 13.58 48.51
C ASN A 151 16.27 14.91 48.01
N LEU A 152 15.22 14.95 47.19
CA LEU A 152 14.51 16.16 46.78
C LEU A 152 13.66 16.72 47.93
N LEU A 153 12.93 15.85 48.62
CA LEU A 153 12.25 16.18 49.89
C LEU A 153 13.25 16.75 50.91
N ARG A 154 14.46 16.20 50.97
CA ARG A 154 15.56 16.68 51.82
C ARG A 154 16.27 17.94 51.29
N LYS A 155 16.38 18.13 49.96
CA LYS A 155 17.00 19.30 49.32
C LYS A 155 16.16 20.56 49.40
N LYS A 156 14.86 20.45 49.70
CA LYS A 156 14.02 21.60 50.08
C LYS A 156 14.56 22.39 51.30
N HIS A 157 15.62 21.90 51.97
CA HIS A 157 16.20 22.51 53.16
C HIS A 157 17.66 23.04 53.04
N THR A 158 18.42 22.89 51.93
CA THR A 158 19.83 23.42 51.88
C THR A 158 20.41 23.62 50.45
N GLU A 159 21.20 24.69 50.26
CA GLU A 159 21.69 25.24 48.97
C GLU A 159 23.21 25.00 48.68
N GLU A 160 23.59 24.94 47.38
CA GLU A 160 24.81 25.48 46.67
C GLU A 160 26.29 25.15 47.13
N PRO A 161 27.39 25.39 46.32
CA PRO A 161 27.63 25.07 44.88
C PRO A 161 29.12 24.76 44.38
N LYS A 162 29.30 24.54 43.04
CA LYS A 162 30.52 24.64 42.13
C LYS A 162 31.65 23.54 42.17
N GLU A 163 32.56 23.27 41.19
CA GLU A 163 32.93 23.90 39.87
C GLU A 163 33.71 23.00 38.83
N SER A 164 33.73 23.42 37.55
CA SER A 164 34.80 23.29 36.47
C SER A 164 34.98 22.02 35.58
N VAL A 165 35.25 22.22 34.26
CA VAL A 165 35.42 21.18 33.19
C VAL A 165 36.36 21.60 32.01
N PRO A 166 37.31 20.75 31.54
CA PRO A 166 38.10 20.90 30.30
C PRO A 166 38.06 19.67 29.32
N LYS A 167 38.82 19.69 28.19
CA LYS A 167 38.79 18.67 27.08
C LYS A 167 40.15 18.48 26.34
N THR A 168 40.40 17.32 25.69
CA THR A 168 41.60 17.05 24.84
C THR A 168 41.28 16.20 23.59
N ASP A 169 41.92 16.52 22.46
CA ASP A 169 41.82 15.85 21.14
C ASP A 169 42.98 14.89 20.84
N ILE A 170 42.78 13.96 19.89
CA ILE A 170 43.85 13.41 19.05
C ILE A 170 43.34 13.18 17.61
N GLY A 171 44.12 13.60 16.61
CA GLY A 171 43.79 13.45 15.19
C GLY A 171 44.28 12.14 14.58
N PHE A 172 43.86 11.87 13.34
CA PHE A 172 44.22 10.67 12.57
C PHE A 172 44.80 11.05 11.20
N ASP A 173 45.84 10.33 10.77
CA ASP A 173 46.64 10.62 9.57
C ASP A 173 46.12 9.83 8.36
N SER A 174 46.08 10.47 7.19
CA SER A 174 45.28 10.03 6.03
C SER A 174 46.08 9.43 4.86
N THR A 175 47.39 9.20 4.99
CA THR A 175 48.26 8.82 3.86
C THR A 175 48.50 7.31 3.66
N ALA A 176 47.67 6.43 4.23
CA ALA A 176 47.92 4.99 4.29
C ALA A 176 47.02 4.09 3.41
N ILE A 177 46.65 4.50 2.18
CA ILE A 177 45.99 3.61 1.20
C ILE A 177 46.67 3.71 -0.17
N ALA A 178 47.56 2.76 -0.46
CA ALA A 178 48.27 2.66 -1.73
C ALA A 178 47.53 1.77 -2.75
N LYS A 179 47.24 2.36 -3.92
CA LYS A 179 47.11 1.78 -5.29
C LYS A 179 46.91 0.26 -5.43
N ILE A 180 45.77 -0.13 -6.01
CA ILE A 180 45.52 -1.44 -6.65
C ILE A 180 45.54 -1.26 -8.19
N PRO A 181 46.16 -2.16 -8.98
CA PRO A 181 46.39 -1.94 -10.41
C PRO A 181 45.15 -2.14 -11.31
N ALA A 182 44.92 -1.19 -12.22
CA ALA A 182 43.65 -0.99 -12.92
C ALA A 182 43.40 -1.85 -14.19
N LYS A 183 44.03 -3.02 -14.36
CA LYS A 183 44.09 -3.69 -15.69
C LYS A 183 43.44 -5.08 -15.82
N GLN A 184 42.44 -5.40 -15.00
CA GLN A 184 41.67 -6.66 -15.10
C GLN A 184 40.14 -6.49 -15.15
N TRP A 185 39.62 -5.26 -15.01
CA TRP A 185 38.19 -5.00 -14.85
C TRP A 185 37.46 -4.68 -16.17
N VAL A 186 38.15 -4.16 -17.18
CA VAL A 186 37.56 -3.67 -18.44
C VAL A 186 36.58 -4.66 -19.13
N PRO A 187 36.90 -5.94 -19.37
CA PRO A 187 35.95 -6.86 -20.00
C PRO A 187 34.76 -7.21 -19.09
N ARG A 188 34.95 -7.22 -17.77
CA ARG A 188 33.85 -7.41 -16.81
C ARG A 188 32.94 -6.20 -16.75
N LEU A 189 33.49 -5.00 -16.90
CA LEU A 189 32.76 -3.73 -16.92
C LEU A 189 31.96 -3.58 -18.22
N ALA A 190 32.49 -4.03 -19.37
CA ALA A 190 31.76 -4.12 -20.63
C ALA A 190 30.61 -5.15 -20.58
N ALA A 191 30.84 -6.33 -19.99
CA ALA A 191 29.79 -7.33 -19.77
C ALA A 191 28.71 -6.83 -18.78
N TRP A 192 29.11 -6.12 -17.71
CA TRP A 192 28.18 -5.43 -16.81
C TRP A 192 27.39 -4.34 -17.52
N LEU A 193 28.01 -3.55 -18.40
CA LEU A 193 27.31 -2.55 -19.21
C LEU A 193 26.30 -3.19 -20.17
N LEU A 194 26.64 -4.30 -20.83
CA LEU A 194 25.70 -5.04 -21.68
C LEU A 194 24.54 -5.64 -20.88
N ALA A 195 24.83 -6.25 -19.73
CA ALA A 195 23.80 -6.73 -18.82
C ALA A 195 22.93 -5.58 -18.26
N PHE A 196 23.52 -4.43 -17.96
CA PHE A 196 22.83 -3.23 -17.48
C PHE A 196 21.97 -2.57 -18.57
N VAL A 197 22.44 -2.55 -19.83
CA VAL A 197 21.63 -2.14 -20.99
C VAL A 197 20.50 -3.12 -21.26
N ALA A 198 20.74 -4.44 -21.16
CA ALA A 198 19.68 -5.44 -21.24
C ALA A 198 18.66 -5.30 -20.10
N VAL A 199 19.11 -5.00 -18.87
CA VAL A 199 18.24 -4.68 -17.72
C VAL A 199 17.50 -3.36 -17.94
N ILE A 200 18.11 -2.32 -18.50
CA ILE A 200 17.42 -1.07 -18.85
C ILE A 200 16.40 -1.28 -19.97
N LEU A 201 16.67 -2.15 -20.94
CA LEU A 201 15.73 -2.51 -22.00
C LEU A 201 14.59 -3.40 -21.47
N PHE A 202 14.87 -4.32 -20.55
CA PHE A 202 13.89 -5.14 -19.84
C PHE A 202 13.02 -4.27 -18.92
N VAL A 203 13.61 -3.34 -18.18
CA VAL A 203 12.92 -2.33 -17.37
C VAL A 203 12.14 -1.37 -18.26
N LYS A 204 12.63 -0.97 -19.44
CA LYS A 204 11.81 -0.25 -20.43
C LYS A 204 10.65 -1.09 -20.94
N PHE A 205 10.84 -2.38 -21.23
CA PHE A 205 9.76 -3.27 -21.65
C PHE A 205 8.66 -3.40 -20.57
N PHE A 206 9.06 -3.45 -19.29
CA PHE A 206 8.13 -3.48 -18.15
C PHE A 206 7.55 -2.11 -17.72
N LEU A 207 8.22 -0.99 -17.99
CA LEU A 207 7.74 0.36 -17.62
C LEU A 207 7.11 1.15 -18.77
N THR A 208 7.37 0.78 -20.03
CA THR A 208 6.82 1.47 -21.23
C THR A 208 5.56 0.77 -21.77
N SER A 209 5.22 -0.42 -21.27
CA SER A 209 3.95 -1.14 -21.52
C SER A 209 2.76 -0.50 -20.76
N GLY A 210 2.71 0.83 -20.73
CA GLY A 210 1.69 1.65 -20.06
C GLY A 210 0.41 1.85 -20.88
N ALA A 211 0.56 2.05 -22.18
CA ALA A 211 -0.53 2.30 -23.12
C ALA A 211 -0.47 1.40 -24.38
N ALA A 212 0.75 1.01 -24.79
CA ALA A 212 1.01 0.26 -26.02
C ALA A 212 0.09 -0.95 -26.20
N ASP A 213 -0.06 -1.80 -25.17
CA ASP A 213 -0.85 -3.04 -25.19
C ASP A 213 -2.35 -2.82 -25.53
N LEU A 214 -2.99 -1.75 -25.05
CA LEU A 214 -4.40 -1.46 -25.41
C LEU A 214 -4.53 -0.83 -26.80
N ASP A 215 -3.58 0.01 -27.20
CA ASP A 215 -3.59 0.59 -28.56
C ASP A 215 -3.20 -0.44 -29.61
N GLU A 216 -2.29 -1.36 -29.30
CA GLU A 216 -1.91 -2.53 -30.10
C GLU A 216 -3.08 -3.51 -30.22
N PHE A 217 -3.75 -3.85 -29.11
CA PHE A 217 -4.98 -4.64 -29.14
C PHE A 217 -6.06 -4.00 -30.01
N ARG A 218 -6.34 -2.69 -29.85
CA ARG A 218 -7.32 -1.97 -30.68
C ARG A 218 -6.93 -1.99 -32.15
N ASN A 219 -5.67 -1.75 -32.46
CA ASN A 219 -5.17 -1.74 -33.84
C ASN A 219 -5.22 -3.15 -34.47
N ALA A 220 -4.95 -4.21 -33.69
CA ALA A 220 -5.07 -5.60 -34.12
C ALA A 220 -6.52 -5.98 -34.40
N ALA A 221 -7.46 -5.62 -33.51
CA ALA A 221 -8.89 -5.83 -33.69
C ALA A 221 -9.41 -5.12 -34.96
N VAL A 222 -9.02 -3.85 -35.18
CA VAL A 222 -9.37 -3.12 -36.41
C VAL A 222 -8.72 -3.75 -37.66
N ALA A 223 -7.50 -4.28 -37.56
CA ALA A 223 -6.84 -4.98 -38.66
C ALA A 223 -7.51 -6.32 -39.03
N THR A 224 -8.19 -6.98 -38.07
CA THR A 224 -9.05 -8.15 -38.34
C THR A 224 -10.48 -7.78 -38.70
N GLY A 225 -10.82 -6.49 -38.79
CA GLY A 225 -12.13 -5.99 -39.22
C GLY A 225 -13.16 -5.74 -38.11
N TYR A 226 -12.79 -5.89 -36.83
CA TYR A 226 -13.67 -5.64 -35.69
C TYR A 226 -13.78 -4.15 -35.34
N THR A 227 -14.93 -3.73 -34.84
CA THR A 227 -15.13 -2.38 -34.31
C THR A 227 -14.67 -2.31 -32.85
N ALA A 228 -13.47 -1.77 -32.62
CA ALA A 228 -12.89 -1.60 -31.28
C ALA A 228 -12.99 -0.15 -30.78
N VAL A 229 -13.68 0.07 -29.66
CA VAL A 229 -13.97 1.39 -29.06
C VAL A 229 -13.31 1.56 -27.69
N ASP A 230 -13.01 2.81 -27.31
CA ASP A 230 -12.63 3.10 -25.91
C ASP A 230 -13.88 2.98 -25.02
N SER A 231 -13.84 2.04 -24.08
CA SER A 231 -14.96 1.70 -23.20
C SER A 231 -14.72 2.10 -21.74
N THR A 232 -13.64 2.86 -21.48
CA THR A 232 -13.11 3.10 -20.13
C THR A 232 -14.19 3.53 -19.13
N GLU A 233 -14.98 4.54 -19.47
CA GLU A 233 -15.98 5.10 -18.56
C GLU A 233 -17.22 4.21 -18.40
N ASP A 234 -17.64 3.56 -19.49
CA ASP A 234 -18.74 2.58 -19.48
C ASP A 234 -18.41 1.37 -18.58
N VAL A 235 -17.21 0.81 -18.69
CA VAL A 235 -16.78 -0.31 -17.84
C VAL A 235 -16.58 0.13 -16.39
N ARG A 236 -16.05 1.35 -16.14
CA ARG A 236 -15.97 1.92 -14.78
C ARG A 236 -17.30 1.98 -14.08
N GLN A 237 -18.32 2.52 -14.76
CA GLN A 237 -19.67 2.65 -14.22
C GLN A 237 -20.34 1.28 -14.07
N ARG A 238 -20.25 0.42 -15.09
CA ARG A 238 -20.86 -0.92 -15.08
C ARG A 238 -20.29 -1.84 -13.99
N TRP A 239 -18.99 -1.75 -13.70
CA TRP A 239 -18.35 -2.57 -12.67
C TRP A 239 -18.29 -1.88 -11.29
N GLY A 240 -18.57 -0.57 -11.21
CA GLY A 240 -18.46 0.21 -9.98
C GLY A 240 -17.02 0.33 -9.48
N VAL A 241 -16.03 0.42 -10.38
CA VAL A 241 -14.60 0.29 -10.02
C VAL A 241 -13.82 1.60 -10.02
N GLY A 242 -14.37 2.66 -10.62
CA GLY A 242 -13.72 3.97 -10.68
C GLY A 242 -12.30 3.92 -11.29
N SER A 243 -11.43 4.79 -10.79
CA SER A 243 -10.02 4.95 -11.21
C SER A 243 -9.17 3.69 -11.07
N MET A 244 -9.60 2.64 -10.35
CA MET A 244 -8.93 1.33 -10.36
C MET A 244 -8.83 0.76 -11.77
N LEU A 245 -9.80 1.05 -12.65
CA LEU A 245 -9.69 0.81 -14.08
C LEU A 245 -9.06 2.05 -14.73
N ILE A 246 -7.81 1.93 -15.17
CA ILE A 246 -7.08 3.01 -15.85
C ILE A 246 -7.69 3.26 -17.22
N ARG A 247 -7.92 2.19 -17.99
CA ARG A 247 -8.42 2.24 -19.37
C ARG A 247 -9.03 0.91 -19.79
N SER A 248 -10.02 0.92 -20.66
CA SER A 248 -10.46 -0.28 -21.39
C SER A 248 -10.74 -0.01 -22.86
N VAL A 249 -10.56 -1.05 -23.68
CA VAL A 249 -11.01 -1.12 -25.07
C VAL A 249 -11.96 -2.29 -25.17
N SER A 250 -13.12 -2.08 -25.81
CA SER A 250 -14.09 -3.15 -26.05
C SER A 250 -14.35 -3.34 -27.54
N VAL A 251 -14.57 -4.60 -27.94
CA VAL A 251 -15.19 -4.98 -29.21
C VAL A 251 -16.60 -5.46 -28.89
N HIS A 252 -17.58 -4.93 -29.60
CA HIS A 252 -18.97 -5.35 -29.46
C HIS A 252 -19.63 -5.47 -30.84
N GLU A 253 -19.91 -6.70 -31.22
CA GLU A 253 -20.66 -7.10 -32.41
C GLU A 253 -21.86 -7.97 -31.95
N ASP A 254 -22.81 -8.27 -32.82
CA ASP A 254 -24.04 -9.01 -32.46
C ASP A 254 -23.79 -10.36 -31.76
N SER A 255 -22.70 -11.03 -32.13
CA SER A 255 -22.31 -12.35 -31.63
C SER A 255 -21.09 -12.34 -30.70
N LEU A 256 -20.39 -11.21 -30.56
CA LEU A 256 -19.12 -11.08 -29.82
C LEU A 256 -19.15 -9.89 -28.86
N ARG A 257 -18.78 -10.14 -27.61
CA ARG A 257 -18.35 -9.11 -26.66
C ARG A 257 -16.97 -9.45 -26.12
N LEU A 258 -16.06 -8.51 -26.24
CA LEU A 258 -14.72 -8.58 -25.67
C LEU A 258 -14.45 -7.27 -24.93
N ASP A 259 -14.14 -7.33 -23.63
CA ASP A 259 -13.72 -6.18 -22.83
C ASP A 259 -12.27 -6.37 -22.38
N PHE A 260 -11.35 -5.55 -22.91
CA PHE A 260 -9.92 -5.59 -22.56
C PHE A 260 -9.56 -4.40 -21.66
N CYS A 261 -9.24 -4.70 -20.40
CA CYS A 261 -9.17 -3.74 -19.29
C CYS A 261 -7.78 -3.70 -18.67
N ARG A 262 -7.25 -2.49 -18.49
CA ARG A 262 -6.04 -2.22 -17.71
C ARG A 262 -6.42 -1.65 -16.35
N LEU A 263 -5.90 -2.26 -15.29
CA LEU A 263 -6.03 -1.75 -13.93
C LEU A 263 -4.76 -1.04 -13.45
N ASP A 264 -4.91 -0.28 -12.38
CA ASP A 264 -3.87 0.45 -11.68
C ASP A 264 -2.89 -0.47 -10.92
N SER A 265 -3.39 -1.54 -10.28
CA SER A 265 -2.59 -2.50 -9.51
C SER A 265 -2.85 -3.97 -9.90
N ALA A 266 -1.86 -4.81 -9.65
CA ALA A 266 -1.96 -6.25 -9.93
C ALA A 266 -2.91 -6.97 -8.94
N ASP A 267 -3.03 -6.48 -7.69
CA ASP A 267 -3.98 -7.02 -6.71
C ASP A 267 -5.42 -6.59 -7.02
N GLY A 268 -5.64 -5.34 -7.46
CA GLY A 268 -6.95 -4.91 -7.97
C GLY A 268 -7.42 -5.81 -9.11
N CYS A 269 -6.53 -6.06 -10.09
CA CYS A 269 -6.82 -6.97 -11.21
C CYS A 269 -7.16 -8.40 -10.74
N ARG A 270 -6.44 -8.91 -9.73
CA ARG A 270 -6.72 -10.22 -9.12
C ARG A 270 -8.12 -10.27 -8.50
N ARG A 271 -8.53 -9.21 -7.80
CA ARG A 271 -9.83 -9.13 -7.11
C ARG A 271 -10.98 -9.04 -8.10
N ILE A 272 -10.89 -8.20 -9.14
CA ILE A 272 -11.92 -8.13 -10.19
C ILE A 272 -12.01 -9.49 -10.92
N TYR A 273 -10.87 -10.09 -11.31
CA TYR A 273 -10.87 -11.41 -11.93
C TYR A 273 -11.53 -12.49 -11.04
N ALA A 274 -11.30 -12.46 -9.72
CA ALA A 274 -11.92 -13.39 -8.80
C ALA A 274 -13.44 -13.14 -8.63
N ALA A 275 -13.87 -11.88 -8.59
CA ALA A 275 -15.28 -11.51 -8.44
C ALA A 275 -16.11 -11.68 -9.72
N ALA A 276 -15.50 -11.54 -10.90
CA ALA A 276 -16.20 -11.62 -12.18
C ALA A 276 -16.74 -13.04 -12.44
N THR A 277 -18.05 -13.13 -12.68
CA THR A 277 -18.75 -14.36 -13.08
C THR A 277 -18.92 -14.40 -14.60
N LEU A 278 -18.89 -15.60 -15.20
CA LEU A 278 -19.29 -15.78 -16.59
C LEU A 278 -20.80 -16.07 -16.66
N PRO A 279 -21.55 -15.48 -17.61
CA PRO A 279 -23.01 -15.54 -17.65
C PRO A 279 -23.58 -16.85 -18.23
N ILE A 280 -22.77 -17.91 -18.30
CA ILE A 280 -23.13 -19.21 -18.88
C ILE A 280 -22.62 -20.36 -18.01
N THR A 281 -23.27 -21.51 -18.14
CA THR A 281 -22.90 -22.78 -17.50
C THR A 281 -22.53 -23.80 -18.56
N GLY A 282 -21.50 -24.62 -18.32
CA GLY A 282 -20.99 -25.56 -19.31
C GLY A 282 -19.74 -26.29 -18.83
N GLU A 283 -18.98 -26.85 -19.77
CA GLU A 283 -17.67 -27.45 -19.49
C GLU A 283 -16.66 -26.35 -19.12
N VAL A 284 -15.90 -26.56 -18.04
CA VAL A 284 -15.00 -25.56 -17.48
C VAL A 284 -13.55 -25.90 -17.84
N THR A 285 -12.85 -24.94 -18.43
CA THR A 285 -11.39 -25.00 -18.64
C THR A 285 -10.70 -23.95 -17.78
N GLU A 286 -9.83 -24.40 -16.87
CA GLU A 286 -9.02 -23.53 -16.00
C GLU A 286 -7.53 -23.71 -16.27
N SER A 287 -6.78 -22.61 -16.24
CA SER A 287 -5.32 -22.63 -16.26
C SER A 287 -4.78 -21.54 -15.35
N ASN A 288 -3.79 -21.87 -14.51
CA ASN A 288 -3.20 -20.95 -13.55
C ASN A 288 -1.68 -21.09 -13.60
N THR A 289 -1.03 -20.12 -14.26
CA THR A 289 0.41 -20.07 -14.46
C THR A 289 1.00 -18.83 -13.76
N ALA A 290 2.32 -18.78 -13.61
CA ALA A 290 2.99 -17.62 -13.02
C ALA A 290 2.76 -16.30 -13.81
N ALA A 291 2.47 -16.38 -15.11
CA ALA A 291 2.25 -15.21 -15.98
C ALA A 291 0.77 -14.90 -16.24
N ARG A 292 -0.11 -15.91 -16.25
CA ARG A 292 -1.49 -15.78 -16.72
C ARG A 292 -2.44 -16.74 -16.00
N GLN A 293 -3.65 -16.26 -15.71
CA GLN A 293 -4.78 -17.04 -15.21
C GLN A 293 -5.89 -17.03 -16.28
N ILE A 294 -6.51 -18.18 -16.53
CA ILE A 294 -7.61 -18.37 -17.47
C ILE A 294 -8.72 -19.15 -16.75
N TYR A 295 -9.95 -18.69 -16.90
CA TYR A 295 -11.16 -19.42 -16.57
C TYR A 295 -12.12 -19.27 -17.74
N ALA A 296 -12.41 -20.37 -18.43
CA ALA A 296 -13.30 -20.41 -19.59
C ALA A 296 -14.42 -21.42 -19.38
N VAL A 297 -15.59 -21.12 -19.93
CA VAL A 297 -16.79 -21.96 -19.90
C VAL A 297 -17.28 -22.17 -21.32
N ASP A 298 -17.54 -23.43 -21.65
CA ASP A 298 -17.97 -23.88 -22.97
C ASP A 298 -19.38 -24.49 -22.89
N SER A 299 -20.34 -23.90 -23.59
CA SER A 299 -21.72 -24.37 -23.66
C SER A 299 -22.12 -24.68 -25.11
N PRO A 300 -23.15 -25.49 -25.37
CA PRO A 300 -23.52 -25.89 -26.73
C PRO A 300 -23.83 -24.74 -27.72
N THR A 301 -24.12 -23.53 -27.22
CA THR A 301 -24.42 -22.35 -28.05
C THR A 301 -23.38 -21.23 -27.92
N ASN A 302 -22.73 -21.10 -26.75
CA ASN A 302 -21.87 -19.96 -26.42
C ASN A 302 -20.55 -20.40 -25.75
N PHE A 303 -19.53 -19.59 -25.93
CA PHE A 303 -18.25 -19.64 -25.20
C PHE A 303 -18.06 -18.34 -24.40
N ALA A 304 -17.50 -18.45 -23.21
CA ALA A 304 -17.10 -17.29 -22.42
C ALA A 304 -15.77 -17.55 -21.72
N ALA A 305 -14.95 -16.51 -21.57
CA ALA A 305 -13.70 -16.59 -20.85
C ALA A 305 -13.41 -15.31 -20.07
N LYS A 306 -12.75 -15.45 -18.92
CA LYS A 306 -12.02 -14.40 -18.25
C LYS A 306 -10.56 -14.80 -18.18
N ILE A 307 -9.67 -13.86 -18.52
CA ILE A 307 -8.23 -14.05 -18.61
C ILE A 307 -7.58 -12.90 -17.85
N ARG A 308 -6.53 -13.18 -17.08
CA ARG A 308 -5.75 -12.18 -16.33
C ARG A 308 -4.26 -12.39 -16.55
N SER A 309 -3.53 -11.30 -16.81
CA SER A 309 -2.06 -11.27 -16.74
C SER A 309 -1.59 -9.97 -16.09
N GLY A 310 -0.93 -10.07 -14.93
CA GLY A 310 -0.46 -8.91 -14.17
C GLY A 310 -1.59 -7.93 -13.78
N ARG A 311 -1.60 -6.75 -14.42
CA ARG A 311 -2.61 -5.69 -14.28
C ARG A 311 -3.68 -5.71 -15.39
N MET A 312 -3.57 -6.62 -16.33
CA MET A 312 -4.46 -6.76 -17.49
C MET A 312 -5.53 -7.81 -17.22
N MET A 313 -6.77 -7.47 -17.53
CA MET A 313 -7.91 -8.38 -17.49
C MET A 313 -8.64 -8.33 -18.82
N LEU A 314 -8.95 -9.50 -19.37
CA LEU A 314 -9.68 -9.68 -20.60
C LEU A 314 -10.93 -10.50 -20.31
N TYR A 315 -12.09 -9.98 -20.68
CA TYR A 315 -13.36 -10.72 -20.68
C TYR A 315 -13.78 -10.98 -22.13
N VAL A 316 -14.29 -12.18 -22.39
CA VAL A 316 -14.73 -12.64 -23.71
C VAL A 316 -16.06 -13.37 -23.55
N TYR A 317 -16.99 -13.09 -24.44
CA TYR A 317 -18.24 -13.82 -24.63
C TYR A 317 -18.54 -13.87 -26.13
N THR A 318 -18.81 -15.06 -26.67
CA THR A 318 -19.07 -15.26 -28.10
C THR A 318 -19.98 -16.46 -28.34
N THR A 319 -20.60 -16.53 -29.52
CA THR A 319 -21.27 -17.74 -30.01
C THR A 319 -20.25 -18.89 -30.21
N GLN A 320 -20.72 -20.14 -30.27
CA GLN A 320 -19.88 -21.27 -30.67
C GLN A 320 -19.47 -21.23 -32.16
N GLU A 321 -20.26 -20.55 -33.00
CA GLU A 321 -19.97 -20.39 -34.43
C GLU A 321 -18.69 -19.55 -34.61
N ASP A 322 -18.60 -18.41 -33.92
CA ASP A 322 -17.48 -17.46 -34.03
C ASP A 322 -16.30 -17.81 -33.11
N LYS A 323 -16.47 -18.77 -32.18
CA LYS A 323 -15.47 -19.14 -31.17
C LYS A 323 -14.09 -19.43 -31.79
N ALA A 324 -14.03 -20.15 -32.92
CA ALA A 324 -12.76 -20.53 -33.52
C ALA A 324 -11.94 -19.30 -33.96
N ASP A 325 -12.59 -18.33 -34.61
CA ASP A 325 -11.97 -17.11 -35.10
C ASP A 325 -11.61 -16.15 -33.96
N VAL A 326 -12.47 -16.06 -32.93
CA VAL A 326 -12.18 -15.32 -31.70
C VAL A 326 -10.96 -15.89 -30.97
N LEU A 327 -10.86 -17.22 -30.83
CA LEU A 327 -9.69 -17.84 -30.20
C LEU A 327 -8.42 -17.65 -31.04
N ALA A 328 -8.50 -17.77 -32.36
CA ALA A 328 -7.36 -17.50 -33.25
C ALA A 328 -6.89 -16.04 -33.18
N PHE A 329 -7.80 -15.07 -33.10
CA PHE A 329 -7.47 -13.68 -32.84
C PHE A 329 -6.75 -13.52 -31.49
N LEU A 330 -7.29 -14.11 -30.41
CA LEU A 330 -6.67 -14.05 -29.09
C LEU A 330 -5.29 -14.74 -29.00
N GLU A 331 -5.05 -15.78 -29.80
CA GLU A 331 -3.71 -16.37 -29.96
C GLU A 331 -2.75 -15.41 -30.68
N SER A 332 -3.23 -14.71 -31.71
CA SER A 332 -2.41 -13.73 -32.46
C SER A 332 -1.93 -12.54 -31.61
N VAL A 333 -2.74 -12.13 -30.62
CA VAL A 333 -2.37 -11.09 -29.63
C VAL A 333 -1.76 -11.66 -28.33
N GLY A 334 -1.48 -12.96 -28.27
CA GLY A 334 -0.80 -13.61 -27.13
C GLY A 334 -1.65 -13.80 -25.87
N TYR A 335 -2.96 -13.55 -25.93
CA TYR A 335 -3.87 -13.68 -24.78
C TYR A 335 -4.50 -15.08 -24.65
N TRP A 336 -4.54 -15.87 -25.73
CA TRP A 336 -4.89 -17.30 -25.73
C TRP A 336 -3.68 -18.19 -26.11
N GLY A 337 -3.87 -19.51 -26.28
CA GLY A 337 -2.78 -20.46 -26.60
C GLY A 337 -2.05 -21.05 -25.38
N LYS A 338 -1.11 -21.99 -25.61
CA LYS A 338 -0.40 -22.76 -24.57
C LYS A 338 0.66 -21.96 -23.82
#